data_AF-A0A6J4QGI0-F1
#
_entry.id   AF-A0A6J4QGI0-F1
#
_cell.length_a   1.000
_cell.length_b   1.000
_cell.length_c   1.000
_cell.angle_alpha   90.00
_cell.angle_beta   90.00
_cell.angle_gamma   90.00
#
_symmetry.space_group_name_H-M   'P 1'
#
loop_
_entity.id
_entity.type
_entity.pdbx_description
1 polymer ?
#
loop_
_entity_poly.entity_id
_entity_poly.type
_entity_poly.pdbx_seq_one_letter_code
_entity_poly.pdbx_strand_id
1 'polypeptide(L)'
;MMALAALTFYAATVLFLLNFALGLLVQFRIVDTKPFRWLHHALFFAVFVSAAAAALAGFLAGAPYRWALLLVLVLFAVLPYGRAGTAGHAALACGALIFYGVGFFQTL
;
A
#
# COMPACT_ATOMS: atom_id res chain seq x y z
N MET A 1 15.36 16.72 5.80
CA MET A 1 15.02 15.28 5.69
C MET A 1 13.56 14.99 6.02
N MET A 2 12.99 15.55 7.09
CA MET A 2 11.60 15.28 7.49
C MET A 2 10.54 15.62 6.42
N ALA A 3 10.68 16.75 5.71
CA ALA A 3 9.76 17.12 4.63
C ALA A 3 9.74 16.10 3.47
N LEU A 4 10.90 15.56 3.10
CA LEU A 4 11.02 14.52 2.08
C LEU A 4 10.38 13.20 2.55
N ALA A 5 10.58 12.85 3.82
CA ALA A 5 9.93 11.69 4.45
C ALA A 5 8.39 11.81 4.38
N ALA A 6 7.84 12.96 4.79
CA ALA A 6 6.41 13.23 4.69
C ALA A 6 5.89 13.16 3.24
N LEU A 7 6.61 13.77 2.28
CA LEU A 7 6.23 13.74 0.87
C LEU A 7 6.19 12.31 0.31
N THR A 8 7.22 11.51 0.59
CA THR A 8 7.26 10.11 0.14
C THR A 8 6.17 9.26 0.78
N PHE A 9 5.86 9.50 2.06
CA PHE A 9 4.74 8.85 2.75
C PHE A 9 3.39 9.18 2.10
N TYR A 10 3.11 10.46 1.83
CA TYR A 10 1.86 10.86 1.18
C TYR A 10 1.74 10.33 -0.25
N ALA A 11 2.83 10.37 -1.02
CA ALA A 11 2.86 9.79 -2.35
C ALA A 11 2.56 8.28 -2.33
N ALA A 12 3.20 7.53 -1.42
CA ALA A 12 2.94 6.10 -1.23
C ALA A 12 1.49 5.83 -0.79
N THR A 13 0.94 6.67 0.09
CA THR A 13 -0.44 6.57 0.57
C THR A 13 -1.44 6.77 -0.57
N VAL A 14 -1.25 7.81 -1.39
CA VAL A 14 -2.13 8.08 -2.54
C VAL A 14 -2.07 6.94 -3.55
N LEU A 15 -0.88 6.45 -3.90
CA LEU A 15 -0.72 5.31 -4.80
C LEU A 15 -1.40 4.06 -4.24
N PHE A 16 -1.23 3.78 -2.95
CA PHE A 16 -1.91 2.67 -2.28
C PHE A 16 -3.43 2.82 -2.36
N LEU A 17 -3.98 4.00 -2.06
CA LEU A 17 -5.43 4.24 -2.09
C LEU A 17 -6.01 4.07 -3.51
N LEU A 18 -5.30 4.53 -4.54
CA LEU A 18 -5.71 4.32 -5.94
C LEU A 18 -5.72 2.82 -6.30
N ASN A 19 -4.70 2.07 -5.90
CA ASN A 19 -4.64 0.63 -6.15
C ASN A 19 -5.68 -0.14 -5.31
N PHE A 20 -5.93 0.29 -4.07
CA PHE A 20 -6.95 -0.27 -3.19
C PHE A 20 -8.36 -0.03 -3.76
N ALA A 21 -8.64 1.18 -4.23
CA ALA A 21 -9.89 1.51 -4.92
C ALA A 21 -10.10 0.63 -6.16
N LEU A 22 -9.07 0.44 -6.99
CA LEU A 22 -9.12 -0.51 -8.10
C LEU A 22 -9.43 -1.94 -7.60
N GLY A 23 -8.79 -2.37 -6.50
CA GLY A 23 -9.08 -3.64 -5.85
C GLY A 23 -10.54 -3.80 -5.43
N LEU A 24 -11.15 -2.76 -4.85
CA LEU A 24 -12.58 -2.75 -4.51
C LEU A 24 -13.45 -2.86 -5.76
N LEU A 25 -13.16 -2.09 -6.82
CA LEU A 25 -13.91 -2.16 -8.07
C LEU A 25 -13.87 -3.56 -8.69
N VAL A 26 -12.72 -4.24 -8.60
CA VAL A 26 -12.56 -5.63 -9.05
C VAL A 26 -13.33 -6.60 -8.13
N GLN A 27 -13.22 -6.43 -6.82
CA GLN A 27 -13.88 -7.29 -5.82
C GLN A 27 -15.41 -7.25 -5.97
N PHE A 28 -15.96 -6.05 -6.23
CA PHE A 28 -17.40 -5.84 -6.46
C PHE A 28 -17.83 -6.05 -7.92
N ARG A 29 -16.93 -6.54 -8.79
CA ARG A 29 -17.19 -6.82 -10.21
C ARG A 29 -17.68 -5.61 -11.02
N ILE A 30 -17.33 -4.40 -10.59
CA ILE A 30 -17.57 -3.16 -11.33
C ILE A 30 -16.55 -3.04 -12.48
N VAL A 31 -15.31 -3.50 -12.26
CA VAL A 31 -14.24 -3.51 -13.26
C VAL A 31 -13.69 -4.92 -13.42
N ASP A 32 -13.63 -5.42 -14.67
CA ASP A 32 -12.92 -6.65 -14.99
C ASP A 32 -11.50 -6.33 -15.47
N THR A 33 -10.51 -6.71 -14.67
CA THR A 33 -9.08 -6.54 -14.99
C THR A 33 -8.48 -7.74 -15.73
N LYS A 34 -9.25 -8.80 -16.04
CA LYS A 34 -8.73 -10.00 -16.74
C LYS A 34 -7.92 -9.68 -18.01
N PRO A 35 -8.32 -8.74 -18.88
CA PRO A 35 -7.53 -8.42 -20.08
C PRO A 35 -6.24 -7.66 -19.79
N PHE A 36 -6.13 -7.03 -18.62
CA PHE A 36 -5.02 -6.15 -18.25
C PHE A 36 -4.51 -6.41 -16.83
N ARG A 37 -4.43 -7.69 -16.42
CA ARG A 37 -3.91 -8.10 -15.10
C ARG A 37 -2.48 -7.60 -14.86
N TRP A 38 -1.70 -7.47 -15.93
CA TRP A 38 -0.37 -6.89 -15.90
C TRP A 38 -0.36 -5.47 -15.32
N LEU A 39 -1.38 -4.65 -15.62
CA LEU A 39 -1.49 -3.28 -15.12
C LEU A 39 -1.74 -3.28 -13.62
N HIS A 40 -2.64 -4.15 -13.13
CA HIS A 40 -2.86 -4.29 -11.69
C HIS A 40 -1.58 -4.73 -10.96
N HIS A 41 -0.82 -5.67 -11.53
CA HIS A 41 0.48 -6.07 -10.96
C HIS A 41 1.52 -4.94 -11.02
N ALA A 42 1.60 -4.20 -12.13
CA ALA A 42 2.50 -3.05 -12.25
C ALA A 42 2.18 -1.95 -11.24
N LEU A 43 0.89 -1.65 -11.05
CA LEU A 43 0.41 -0.73 -10.02
C LEU A 43 0.76 -1.24 -8.62
N PHE A 44 0.56 -2.54 -8.34
CA PHE A 44 0.96 -3.12 -7.07
C PHE A 44 2.48 -3.01 -6.84
N PHE A 45 3.31 -3.26 -7.84
CA PHE A 45 4.76 -3.05 -7.74
C PHE A 45 5.11 -1.57 -7.46
N ALA A 46 4.45 -0.62 -8.12
CA ALA A 46 4.65 0.80 -7.84
C ALA A 46 4.27 1.16 -6.39
N VAL A 47 3.18 0.61 -5.88
CA VAL A 47 2.76 0.74 -4.47
C VAL A 47 3.80 0.12 -3.53
N PHE A 48 4.30 -1.08 -3.83
CA PHE A 48 5.32 -1.75 -3.02
C PHE A 48 6.60 -0.92 -2.96
N VAL A 49 7.12 -0.49 -4.11
CA VAL A 49 8.36 0.27 -4.20
C VAL A 49 8.23 1.63 -3.52
N SER A 50 7.10 2.33 -3.71
CA SER A 50 6.86 3.61 -3.03
C SER A 50 6.73 3.44 -1.51
N ALA A 51 6.07 2.39 -1.02
CA ALA A 51 6.02 2.06 0.40
C ALA A 51 7.41 1.77 0.97
N ALA A 52 8.26 1.02 0.24
CA ALA A 52 9.62 0.71 0.65
C ALA A 52 10.49 1.97 0.69
N ALA A 53 10.38 2.84 -0.31
CA ALA A 53 11.08 4.13 -0.35
C ALA A 53 10.63 5.05 0.81
N ALA A 54 9.33 5.12 1.07
CA ALA A 54 8.78 5.91 2.17
C ALA A 54 9.21 5.36 3.54
N ALA A 55 9.24 4.04 3.71
CA ALA A 55 9.73 3.39 4.93
C ALA A 55 11.21 3.72 5.15
N LEU A 56 12.05 3.56 4.12
CA LEU A 56 13.47 3.92 4.18
C LEU A 56 13.65 5.39 4.55
N ALA A 57 12.96 6.30 3.87
CA ALA A 57 13.01 7.73 4.19
C ALA A 57 12.55 8.01 5.64
N GLY A 58 11.52 7.30 6.11
CA GLY A 58 11.03 7.38 7.48
C GLY A 58 12.05 6.91 8.52
N PHE A 59 12.75 5.80 8.26
CA PHE A 59 13.84 5.34 9.14
C PHE A 59 15.01 6.33 9.15
N LEU A 60 15.44 6.81 7.98
CA LEU A 60 16.54 7.78 7.86
C LEU A 60 16.21 9.13 8.53
N ALA A 61 14.94 9.56 8.50
CA ALA A 61 14.50 10.83 9.07
C ALA A 61 14.03 10.71 10.54
N GLY A 62 13.94 9.50 11.09
CA GLY A 62 13.38 9.29 12.43
C GLY A 62 11.86 9.46 12.52
N ALA A 63 11.14 9.33 11.41
CA ALA A 63 9.72 9.64 11.32
C ALA A 63 8.85 8.64 12.12
N PRO A 64 7.74 9.09 12.73
CA PRO A 64 6.91 8.26 13.59
C PRO A 64 6.20 7.12 12.82
N TYR A 65 5.85 7.34 11.54
CA TYR A 65 5.17 6.35 10.68
C TYR A 65 6.03 5.15 10.26
N ARG A 66 7.34 5.17 10.49
CA ARG A 66 8.30 4.18 9.95
C ARG A 66 7.94 2.73 10.29
N TRP A 67 7.43 2.48 11.49
CA TRP A 67 7.05 1.15 11.95
C TRP A 67 5.74 0.67 11.34
N ALA A 68 4.78 1.59 11.13
CA ALA A 68 3.53 1.26 10.46
C ALA A 68 3.79 0.82 9.01
N LEU A 69 4.66 1.52 8.28
CA LEU A 69 5.05 1.10 6.93
C LEU A 69 5.83 -0.22 6.89
N LEU A 70 6.61 -0.54 7.94
CA LEU A 70 7.26 -1.85 8.01
C LEU A 70 6.22 -2.99 8.02
N LEU A 71 5.14 -2.82 8.77
CA LEU A 71 4.03 -3.79 8.80
C LEU A 71 3.29 -3.85 7.45
N VAL A 72 3.11 -2.70 6.78
CA VAL A 72 2.59 -2.67 5.40
C VAL A 72 3.45 -3.52 4.46
N LEU A 73 4.78 -3.39 4.52
CA LEU A 73 5.69 -4.16 3.67
C LEU A 73 5.61 -5.66 3.94
N VAL A 74 5.46 -6.07 5.20
CA VAL A 74 5.23 -7.48 5.55
C VAL A 74 3.94 -7.98 4.91
N LEU A 75 2.83 -7.23 5.01
CA LEU A 75 1.57 -7.62 4.39
C LEU A 75 1.67 -7.69 2.86
N PHE A 76 2.36 -6.72 2.24
CA PHE A 76 2.60 -6.75 0.80
C PHE A 76 3.48 -7.91 0.36
N ALA A 77 4.44 -8.35 1.17
CA ALA A 77 5.22 -9.55 0.87
C ALA A 77 4.36 -10.82 0.92
N VAL A 78 3.34 -10.85 1.78
CA VAL A 78 2.41 -11.99 1.90
C VAL A 78 1.34 -12.01 0.80
N LEU A 79 0.89 -10.84 0.36
CA LEU A 79 -0.24 -10.64 -0.54
C LEU A 79 -0.17 -11.45 -1.87
N PRO A 80 0.99 -11.60 -2.55
CA PRO A 80 1.12 -12.41 -3.77
C PRO A 80 0.89 -13.90 -3.58
N TYR A 81 1.05 -14.44 -2.37
CA TYR A 81 0.80 -15.86 -2.09
C TYR A 81 -0.70 -16.17 -1.96
N GLY A 82 -1.54 -15.14 -1.82
CA GLY A 82 -3.00 -15.27 -1.79
C GLY A 82 -3.63 -15.12 -3.18
N ARG A 83 -4.73 -15.83 -3.42
CA ARG A 83 -5.52 -15.67 -4.65
C ARG A 83 -6.26 -14.33 -4.64
N ALA A 84 -6.02 -13.49 -5.64
CA ALA A 84 -6.76 -12.25 -5.86
C ALA A 84 -8.28 -12.50 -5.96
N GLY A 85 -9.09 -11.57 -5.45
CA GLY A 85 -10.56 -11.68 -5.43
C GLY A 85 -11.15 -12.48 -4.26
N THR A 86 -10.30 -13.06 -3.41
CA THR A 86 -10.74 -13.82 -2.22
C THR A 86 -10.84 -12.95 -0.97
N ALA A 87 -11.63 -13.40 0.01
CA ALA A 87 -11.75 -12.72 1.30
C ALA A 87 -10.40 -12.56 2.02
N GLY A 88 -9.50 -13.56 1.92
CA GLY A 88 -8.15 -13.47 2.50
C GLY A 88 -7.30 -12.38 1.86
N HIS A 89 -7.35 -12.24 0.53
CA HIS A 89 -6.65 -11.17 -0.17
C HIS A 89 -7.20 -9.78 0.20
N ALA A 90 -8.53 -9.66 0.30
CA ALA A 90 -9.18 -8.44 0.76
C ALA A 90 -8.77 -8.10 2.21
N ALA A 91 -8.70 -9.09 3.10
CA ALA A 91 -8.27 -8.89 4.49
C ALA A 91 -6.84 -8.36 4.59
N LEU A 92 -5.89 -8.88 3.79
CA LEU A 92 -4.52 -8.37 3.75
C LEU A 92 -4.46 -6.91 3.26
N ALA A 93 -5.21 -6.57 2.21
CA ALA A 93 -5.29 -5.21 1.69
C ALA A 93 -5.92 -4.24 2.71
N CYS A 94 -6.97 -4.66 3.41
CA CYS A 94 -7.58 -3.89 4.50
C CYS A 94 -6.64 -3.72 5.69
N GLY A 95 -5.84 -4.74 6.03
CA GLY A 95 -4.79 -4.64 7.04
C GLY A 95 -3.75 -3.58 6.68
N ALA A 96 -3.32 -3.54 5.42
CA ALA A 96 -2.41 -2.50 4.93
C ALA A 96 -3.06 -1.10 5.03
N LEU A 97 -4.36 -0.97 4.71
CA LEU A 97 -5.10 0.29 4.86
C LEU A 97 -5.11 0.78 6.32
N ILE A 98 -5.31 -0.12 7.29
CA ILE A 98 -5.25 0.24 8.71
C ILE A 98 -3.88 0.79 9.08
N PHE A 99 -2.78 0.15 8.65
CA PHE A 99 -1.43 0.63 8.96
C PHE A 99 -1.07 1.93 8.24
N TYR A 100 -1.53 2.15 7.00
CA TYR A 100 -1.43 3.46 6.36
C TYR A 100 -2.19 4.52 7.15
N GLY A 101 -3.39 4.22 7.66
CA GLY A 101 -4.16 5.10 8.52
C GLY A 101 -3.43 5.44 9.82
N VAL A 102 -2.85 4.45 10.51
CA VAL A 102 -2.01 4.67 11.71
C VAL A 102 -0.83 5.58 11.39
N GLY A 103 -0.10 5.31 10.30
CA GLY A 103 0.99 6.16 9.85
C GLY A 103 0.56 7.60 9.56
N PHE A 104 -0.65 7.78 8.99
CA PHE A 104 -1.21 9.10 8.70
C PHE A 104 -1.52 9.88 9.98
N PHE A 105 -2.17 9.25 10.97
CA PHE A 105 -2.41 9.89 12.28
C PHE A 105 -1.13 10.24 13.02
N GLN A 106 -0.06 9.45 12.84
CA GLN A 106 1.25 9.73 13.39
C GLN A 106 1.96 10.92 12.72
N THR A 107 1.52 11.34 11.53
CA THR A 107 2.06 12.49 10.78
C THR A 107 1.29 13.78 10.95
N LEU A 108 0.15 13.75 11.65
CA LEU A 108 -0.59 14.94 12.09
C LEU A 108 0.13 15.65 13.25
#